data_AF-A0A357XS83-F1
#
_entry.id   AF-A0A357XS83-F1
#
_cell.length_a   1.000
_cell.length_b   1.000
_cell.length_c   1.000
_cell.angle_alpha   90.00
_cell.angle_beta   90.00
_cell.angle_gamma   90.00
#
_symmetry.space_group_name_H-M   'P 1'
#
loop_
_entity.id
_entity.type
_entity.pdbx_description
1 polymer ?
#
loop_
_entity_poly.entity_id
_entity_poly.type
_entity_poly.pdbx_seq_one_letter_code
_entity_poly.pdbx_strand_id
1 'polypeptide(L)'
;MLNKFRIGTKLTAGFLLVVALLVVMAGVAWYALGESQRSTAAMMEVQDLLTDTLTYRRLLNTAQLQAVSGTLNRDTVWQENRKKTDAEINEIEVRVKDLFAGENKEIFPKLVAAYEQYRKNDDDWYAIEAKRAAAQKNMVETATKVIAAMQRALEVYQEHLDASKATVDEAEKVDSEIAGRMLRISGYIGDIQEVRRSFFFMMAEPKFEEQKKIGESTGNEVQKLGKNLDALLAEVTGPRRREAIGNAINAVSDWRKYLAENISLVTQQETGSGKQAELSTEMTGYLEDLMKNLRTRFGEIRDKSVKTDALMNRIIMVVAVFAVVVGLVLSVVLSRNISVGVREVASATKHIAETGDLSFEIPPHFISRGDEVGDLAKSTNNVIGEFRKVAAMAKQLAEGNWQTQVHIRGDLDAMNQDLASMLDQVNHALREINDSVKQVATGAGEVSSASVTLSSGAQESAASLEEITASMSEISSQTKTNAENAANA
;
A
#
# COMPACT_ATOMS: atom_id res chain seq x y z
N MET A 1 6.04 -16.11 42.03
CA MET A 1 6.56 -17.11 41.06
C MET A 1 7.91 -16.72 40.44
N LEU A 2 8.16 -15.45 40.09
CA LEU A 2 9.39 -15.04 39.40
C LEU A 2 10.69 -15.28 40.21
N ASN A 3 10.66 -15.28 41.54
CA ASN A 3 11.87 -15.39 42.39
C ASN A 3 12.56 -16.77 42.36
N LYS A 4 12.00 -17.73 41.61
CA LYS A 4 12.58 -19.07 41.40
C LYS A 4 13.44 -19.17 40.15
N PHE A 5 13.34 -18.20 39.24
CA PHE A 5 14.08 -18.22 37.98
C PHE A 5 15.32 -17.35 38.06
N ARG A 6 16.38 -17.74 37.33
CA ARG A 6 17.59 -16.93 37.17
C ARG A 6 17.33 -15.61 36.46
N ILE A 7 18.06 -14.56 36.79
CA ILE A 7 18.01 -13.21 36.20
C ILE A 7 18.22 -13.31 34.69
N GLY A 8 19.23 -14.07 34.26
CA GLY A 8 19.48 -14.33 32.84
C GLY A 8 18.23 -14.88 32.15
N THR A 9 17.62 -15.93 32.69
CA THR A 9 16.41 -16.54 32.14
C THR A 9 15.23 -15.56 32.07
N LYS A 10 15.04 -14.71 33.08
CA LYS A 10 13.98 -13.68 33.08
C LYS A 10 14.20 -12.62 32.01
N LEU A 11 15.43 -12.13 31.87
CA LEU A 11 15.80 -11.15 30.85
C LEU A 11 15.62 -11.75 29.46
N THR A 12 16.15 -12.96 29.21
CA THR A 12 16.00 -13.64 27.93
C THR A 12 14.53 -13.88 27.60
N ALA A 13 13.71 -14.33 28.56
CA ALA A 13 12.27 -14.50 28.35
C ALA A 13 11.56 -13.17 28.02
N GLY A 14 11.91 -12.08 28.71
CA GLY A 14 11.38 -10.75 28.42
C GLY A 14 11.76 -10.26 27.02
N PHE A 15 13.04 -10.40 26.63
CA PHE A 15 13.51 -10.07 25.29
C PHE A 15 12.85 -10.94 24.21
N LEU A 16 12.74 -12.24 24.43
CA LEU A 16 12.07 -13.16 23.50
C LEU A 16 10.59 -12.80 23.31
N LEU A 17 9.90 -12.38 24.37
CA LEU A 17 8.51 -11.93 24.25
C LEU A 17 8.41 -10.65 23.41
N VAL A 18 9.29 -9.68 23.63
CA VAL A 18 9.33 -8.44 22.83
C VAL A 18 9.62 -8.75 21.36
N VAL A 19 10.59 -9.61 21.10
CA VAL A 19 10.91 -10.05 19.72
C VAL A 19 9.73 -10.79 19.10
N ALA A 20 9.05 -11.68 19.83
CA ALA A 20 7.86 -12.37 19.34
C ALA A 20 6.74 -11.39 18.98
N LEU A 21 6.49 -10.37 19.81
CA LEU A 21 5.51 -9.32 19.52
C LEU A 21 5.90 -8.48 18.29
N LEU A 22 7.18 -8.17 18.12
CA LEU A 22 7.69 -7.49 16.92
C LEU A 22 7.50 -8.34 15.66
N VAL A 23 7.77 -9.64 15.73
CA VAL A 23 7.54 -10.57 14.61
C VAL A 23 6.06 -10.64 14.24
N VAL A 24 5.17 -10.70 15.24
CA VAL A 24 3.71 -10.67 15.00
C VAL A 24 3.29 -9.35 14.34
N MET A 25 3.77 -8.21 14.85
CA MET A 25 3.50 -6.90 14.22
C MET A 25 3.99 -6.83 12.78
N ALA A 26 5.22 -7.28 12.53
CA ALA A 26 5.81 -7.30 11.20
C ALA A 26 5.01 -8.21 10.25
N GLY A 27 4.57 -9.39 10.72
CA GLY A 27 3.72 -10.30 9.95
C GLY A 27 2.36 -9.70 9.59
N VAL A 28 1.69 -9.04 10.55
CA VAL A 28 0.41 -8.35 10.30
C VAL A 28 0.60 -7.19 9.32
N ALA A 29 1.63 -6.37 9.51
CA ALA A 29 1.94 -5.25 8.61
C ALA A 29 2.26 -5.73 7.19
N TRP A 30 3.05 -6.81 7.06
CA TRP A 30 3.38 -7.40 5.77
C TRP A 30 2.14 -7.96 5.05
N TYR A 31 1.27 -8.67 5.77
CA TYR A 31 0.00 -9.16 5.21
C TYR A 31 -0.91 -8.01 4.75
N ALA A 32 -1.04 -6.95 5.56
CA ALA A 32 -1.83 -5.77 5.22
C ALA A 32 -1.32 -5.07 3.96
N LEU A 33 0.01 -4.88 3.86
CA LEU A 33 0.65 -4.32 2.67
C LEU A 33 0.40 -5.18 1.43
N GLY A 34 0.50 -6.50 1.54
CA GLY A 34 0.26 -7.42 0.43
C GLY A 34 -1.19 -7.39 -0.08
N GLU A 35 -2.17 -7.29 0.83
CA GLU A 35 -3.58 -7.17 0.45
C GLU A 35 -3.89 -5.81 -0.21
N SER A 36 -3.33 -4.73 0.36
CA SER A 36 -3.47 -3.37 -0.20
C SER A 36 -2.85 -3.28 -1.60
N GLN A 37 -1.69 -3.90 -1.83
CA GLN A 37 -1.04 -3.97 -3.15
C GLN A 37 -1.90 -4.74 -4.17
N ARG A 38 -2.45 -5.91 -3.80
CA ARG A 38 -3.32 -6.70 -4.69
C ARG A 38 -4.59 -5.95 -5.06
N SER A 39 -5.21 -5.30 -4.09
CA SER A 39 -6.38 -4.45 -4.32
C SER A 39 -6.06 -3.26 -5.24
N THR A 40 -4.90 -2.62 -5.03
CA THR A 40 -4.44 -1.51 -5.89
C THR A 40 -4.18 -1.98 -7.32
N ALA A 41 -3.54 -3.14 -7.51
CA ALA A 41 -3.32 -3.71 -8.83
C ALA A 41 -4.66 -4.01 -9.55
N ALA A 42 -5.63 -4.58 -8.84
CA ALA A 42 -6.97 -4.83 -9.39
C ALA A 42 -7.72 -3.52 -9.74
N MET A 43 -7.55 -2.46 -8.94
CA MET A 43 -8.09 -1.14 -9.27
C MET A 43 -7.44 -0.55 -10.52
N MET A 44 -6.11 -0.67 -10.67
CA MET A 44 -5.40 -0.22 -11.87
C MET A 44 -5.87 -0.95 -13.12
N GLU A 45 -6.03 -2.28 -13.06
CA GLU A 45 -6.55 -3.07 -14.19
C GLU A 45 -7.94 -2.60 -14.64
N VAL A 46 -8.86 -2.35 -13.71
CA VAL A 46 -10.21 -1.83 -14.04
C VAL A 46 -10.13 -0.39 -14.57
N GLN A 47 -9.20 0.43 -14.06
CA GLN A 47 -9.00 1.80 -14.51
C GLN A 47 -8.42 1.87 -15.93
N ASP A 48 -7.49 0.99 -16.27
CA ASP A 48 -6.96 0.86 -17.63
C ASP A 48 -8.07 0.46 -18.60
N LEU A 49 -8.91 -0.52 -18.21
CA LEU A 49 -10.05 -0.97 -19.01
C LEU A 49 -11.12 0.15 -19.18
N LEU A 50 -11.35 0.98 -18.16
CA LEU A 50 -12.18 2.18 -18.26
C LEU A 50 -11.60 3.18 -19.27
N THR A 51 -10.29 3.39 -19.23
CA THR A 51 -9.59 4.30 -20.13
C THR A 51 -9.67 3.82 -21.58
N ASP A 52 -9.50 2.53 -21.81
CA ASP A 52 -9.66 1.92 -23.12
C ASP A 52 -11.10 2.02 -23.63
N THR A 53 -12.10 1.79 -22.76
CA THR A 53 -13.52 1.94 -23.11
C THR A 53 -13.87 3.39 -23.48
N LEU A 54 -13.32 4.37 -22.75
CA LEU A 54 -13.48 5.79 -23.08
C LEU A 54 -12.79 6.16 -24.40
N THR A 55 -11.61 5.60 -24.64
CA THR A 55 -10.88 5.81 -25.90
C THR A 55 -11.66 5.23 -27.07
N TYR A 56 -12.24 4.04 -26.91
CA TYR A 56 -13.14 3.43 -27.87
C TYR A 56 -14.33 4.36 -28.15
N ARG A 57 -15.02 4.88 -27.13
CA ARG A 57 -16.14 5.83 -27.31
C ARG A 57 -15.74 7.06 -28.11
N ARG A 58 -14.57 7.64 -27.82
CA ARG A 58 -14.04 8.79 -28.56
C ARG A 58 -13.79 8.47 -30.03
N LEU A 59 -13.21 7.30 -30.33
CA LEU A 59 -12.97 6.86 -31.70
C LEU A 59 -14.28 6.55 -32.43
N LEU A 60 -15.25 5.94 -31.76
CA LEU A 60 -16.58 5.73 -32.31
C LEU A 60 -17.24 7.05 -32.72
N ASN A 61 -17.21 8.06 -31.85
CA ASN A 61 -17.72 9.39 -32.17
C ASN A 61 -16.96 10.03 -33.35
N THR A 62 -15.65 9.76 -33.46
CA THR A 62 -14.83 10.22 -34.58
C THR A 62 -15.24 9.54 -35.89
N ALA A 63 -15.47 8.22 -35.88
CA ALA A 63 -15.99 7.49 -37.03
C ALA A 63 -17.37 8.01 -37.46
N GLN A 64 -18.25 8.31 -36.51
CA GLN A 64 -19.56 8.89 -36.78
C GLN A 64 -19.48 10.29 -37.41
N LEU A 65 -18.59 11.15 -36.90
CA LEU A 65 -18.34 12.46 -37.50
C LEU A 65 -17.72 12.36 -38.89
N GLN A 66 -16.84 11.38 -39.10
CA GLN A 66 -16.27 11.09 -40.41
C GLN A 66 -17.35 10.63 -41.40
N ALA A 67 -18.28 9.76 -41.01
CA ALA A 67 -19.38 9.35 -41.89
C ALA A 67 -20.22 10.56 -42.37
N VAL A 68 -20.50 11.50 -41.47
CA VAL A 68 -21.19 12.76 -41.84
C VAL A 68 -20.32 13.62 -42.76
N SER A 69 -19.04 13.82 -42.43
CA SER A 69 -18.16 14.69 -43.23
C SER A 69 -17.85 14.14 -44.63
N GLY A 70 -17.81 12.81 -44.80
CA GLY A 70 -17.60 12.17 -46.10
C GLY A 70 -18.76 12.38 -47.06
N THR A 71 -19.96 12.71 -46.56
CA THR A 71 -21.07 13.14 -47.42
C THR A 71 -20.79 14.51 -48.07
N LEU A 72 -20.02 15.36 -47.39
CA LEU A 72 -19.72 16.75 -47.78
C LEU A 72 -18.40 16.88 -48.54
N ASN A 73 -17.32 16.21 -48.09
CA ASN A 73 -15.98 16.25 -48.69
C ASN A 73 -15.48 14.84 -48.99
N ARG A 74 -15.40 14.52 -50.29
CA ARG A 74 -15.06 13.19 -50.82
C ARG A 74 -13.61 13.10 -51.27
N ASP A 75 -12.69 13.62 -50.47
CA ASP A 75 -11.26 13.63 -50.78
C ASP A 75 -10.55 12.35 -50.30
N THR A 76 -9.31 12.16 -50.75
CA THR A 76 -8.47 11.02 -50.35
C THR A 76 -8.10 11.06 -48.87
N VAL A 77 -8.05 12.25 -48.28
CA VAL A 77 -7.70 12.47 -46.87
C VAL A 77 -8.78 11.89 -45.95
N TRP A 78 -10.04 12.05 -46.31
CA TRP A 78 -11.16 11.46 -45.59
C TRP A 78 -11.08 9.94 -45.52
N GLN A 79 -10.82 9.26 -46.66
CA GLN A 79 -10.71 7.81 -46.70
C GLN A 79 -9.55 7.27 -45.86
N GLU A 80 -8.41 7.98 -45.87
CA GLU A 80 -7.25 7.61 -45.06
C GLU A 80 -7.53 7.76 -43.56
N ASN A 81 -8.18 8.85 -43.16
CA ASN A 81 -8.58 9.08 -41.77
C ASN A 81 -9.57 8.01 -41.26
N ARG A 82 -10.53 7.58 -42.10
CA ARG A 82 -11.47 6.51 -41.74
C ARG A 82 -10.73 5.19 -41.48
N LYS A 83 -9.83 4.79 -42.38
CA LYS A 83 -9.01 3.58 -42.20
C LYS A 83 -8.17 3.63 -40.94
N LYS A 84 -7.63 4.81 -40.60
CA LYS A 84 -6.86 5.01 -39.37
C LYS A 84 -7.73 4.82 -38.12
N THR A 85 -8.92 5.45 -38.08
CA THR A 85 -9.87 5.27 -36.97
C THR A 85 -10.25 3.81 -36.79
N ASP A 86 -10.56 3.10 -37.87
CA ASP A 86 -10.94 1.69 -37.85
C ASP A 86 -9.79 0.80 -37.32
N ALA A 87 -8.54 1.12 -37.69
CA ALA A 87 -7.36 0.42 -37.19
C ALA A 87 -7.16 0.66 -35.68
N GLU A 88 -7.28 1.90 -35.21
CA GLU A 88 -7.16 2.23 -33.77
C GLU A 88 -8.26 1.54 -32.94
N ILE A 89 -9.50 1.44 -33.46
CA ILE A 89 -10.57 0.70 -32.79
C ILE A 89 -10.21 -0.79 -32.70
N ASN A 90 -9.81 -1.41 -33.80
CA ASN A 90 -9.43 -2.84 -33.82
C ASN A 90 -8.24 -3.15 -32.89
N GLU A 91 -7.28 -2.24 -32.75
CA GLU A 91 -6.19 -2.37 -31.77
C GLU A 91 -6.68 -2.40 -30.33
N ILE A 92 -7.66 -1.55 -29.99
CA ILE A 92 -8.33 -1.60 -28.68
C ILE A 92 -9.03 -2.94 -28.54
N GLU A 93 -9.83 -3.34 -29.53
CA GLU A 93 -10.60 -4.58 -29.48
C GLU A 93 -9.74 -5.80 -29.18
N VAL A 94 -8.62 -5.95 -29.89
CA VAL A 94 -7.67 -7.04 -29.68
C VAL A 94 -7.04 -7.00 -28.30
N ARG A 95 -6.70 -5.80 -27.80
CA ARG A 95 -6.06 -5.62 -26.48
C ARG A 95 -6.99 -5.97 -25.34
N VAL A 96 -8.27 -5.61 -25.42
CA VAL A 96 -9.20 -5.73 -24.28
C VAL A 96 -10.10 -6.96 -24.30
N LYS A 97 -10.17 -7.71 -25.41
CA LYS A 97 -11.11 -8.83 -25.60
C LYS A 97 -11.14 -9.86 -24.47
N ASP A 98 -9.98 -10.14 -23.87
CA ASP A 98 -9.81 -11.18 -22.83
C ASP A 98 -9.77 -10.59 -21.41
N LEU A 99 -9.85 -9.26 -21.27
CA LEU A 99 -9.78 -8.54 -19.99
C LEU A 99 -11.16 -8.29 -19.36
N PHE A 100 -12.22 -8.34 -20.17
CA PHE A 100 -13.58 -8.19 -19.67
C PHE A 100 -14.05 -9.43 -18.90
N ALA A 101 -14.71 -9.19 -17.76
CA ALA A 101 -15.26 -10.22 -16.88
C ALA A 101 -16.71 -9.89 -16.50
N GLY A 102 -17.44 -10.87 -15.94
CA GLY A 102 -18.85 -10.71 -15.58
C GLY A 102 -19.72 -10.40 -16.80
N GLU A 103 -20.72 -9.54 -16.63
CA GLU A 103 -21.63 -9.11 -17.71
C GLU A 103 -20.90 -8.48 -18.91
N ASN A 104 -19.77 -7.82 -18.66
CA ASN A 104 -19.00 -7.16 -19.73
C ASN A 104 -18.40 -8.15 -20.73
N LYS A 105 -18.21 -9.42 -20.34
CA LYS A 105 -17.77 -10.49 -21.24
C LYS A 105 -18.79 -10.78 -22.35
N GLU A 106 -20.07 -10.50 -22.10
CA GLU A 106 -21.15 -10.67 -23.09
C GLU A 106 -21.47 -9.38 -23.85
N ILE A 107 -21.31 -8.21 -23.21
CA ILE A 107 -21.60 -6.91 -23.83
C ILE A 107 -20.54 -6.57 -24.89
N PHE A 108 -19.26 -6.81 -24.58
CA PHE A 108 -18.17 -6.39 -25.45
C PHE A 108 -18.23 -7.01 -26.87
N PRO A 109 -18.47 -8.32 -27.06
CA PRO A 109 -18.65 -8.90 -28.39
C PRO A 109 -19.83 -8.30 -29.17
N LYS A 110 -20.90 -7.86 -28.50
CA LYS A 110 -22.04 -7.19 -29.15
C LYS A 110 -21.66 -5.81 -29.66
N LEU A 111 -20.87 -5.05 -28.89
CA LEU A 111 -20.30 -3.78 -29.34
C LEU A 111 -19.46 -3.96 -30.60
N VAL A 112 -18.55 -4.94 -30.61
CA VAL A 112 -17.70 -5.25 -31.77
C VAL A 112 -18.54 -5.62 -32.99
N ALA A 113 -19.53 -6.51 -32.82
CA ALA A 113 -20.41 -6.91 -33.91
C ALA A 113 -21.27 -5.76 -34.46
N ALA A 114 -21.76 -4.87 -33.59
CA ALA A 114 -22.51 -3.68 -34.00
C ALA A 114 -21.62 -2.69 -34.76
N TYR A 115 -20.36 -2.54 -34.36
CA TYR A 115 -19.40 -1.69 -35.07
C TYR A 115 -18.99 -2.25 -36.43
N GLU A 116 -18.83 -3.57 -36.54
CA GLU A 116 -18.60 -4.22 -37.84
C GLU A 116 -19.77 -4.01 -38.81
N GLN A 117 -21.00 -4.16 -38.31
CA GLN A 117 -22.21 -3.85 -39.09
C GLN A 117 -22.28 -2.37 -39.47
N TYR A 118 -21.90 -1.47 -38.57
CA TYR A 118 -21.86 -0.03 -38.81
C TYR A 118 -20.89 0.32 -39.95
N ARG A 119 -19.68 -0.24 -39.92
CA ARG A 119 -18.68 -0.05 -40.98
C ARG A 119 -19.16 -0.57 -42.33
N LYS A 120 -19.78 -1.76 -42.35
CA LYS A 120 -20.31 -2.34 -43.58
C LYS A 120 -21.46 -1.51 -44.16
N ASN A 121 -22.39 -1.06 -43.32
CA ASN A 121 -23.50 -0.22 -43.74
C ASN A 121 -23.01 1.13 -44.29
N ASP A 122 -21.95 1.69 -43.70
CA ASP A 122 -21.29 2.90 -44.21
C ASP A 122 -20.69 2.68 -45.61
N ASP A 123 -19.98 1.56 -45.83
CA ASP A 123 -19.43 1.19 -47.15
C ASP A 123 -20.53 1.01 -48.20
N ASP A 124 -21.61 0.32 -47.85
CA ASP A 124 -22.77 0.12 -48.72
C ASP A 124 -23.42 1.46 -49.08
N TRP A 125 -23.56 2.38 -48.11
CA TRP A 125 -24.11 3.72 -48.33
C TRP A 125 -23.28 4.52 -49.34
N TYR A 126 -21.95 4.52 -49.23
CA TYR A 126 -21.07 5.20 -50.19
C TYR A 126 -21.07 4.54 -51.58
N ALA A 127 -21.20 3.22 -51.65
CA ALA A 127 -21.36 2.52 -52.93
C ALA A 127 -22.67 2.92 -53.62
N ILE A 128 -23.75 3.10 -52.87
CA ILE A 128 -25.03 3.62 -53.38
C ILE A 128 -24.88 5.07 -53.85
N GLU A 129 -24.18 5.92 -53.08
CA GLU A 129 -23.93 7.31 -53.46
C GLU A 129 -23.19 7.43 -54.79
N ALA A 130 -22.18 6.58 -55.05
CA ALA A 130 -21.49 6.56 -56.34
C ALA A 130 -22.43 6.22 -57.51
N LYS A 131 -23.33 5.25 -57.33
CA LYS A 131 -24.36 4.90 -58.33
C LYS A 131 -25.35 6.06 -58.52
N ARG A 132 -25.73 6.72 -57.43
CA ARG A 132 -26.67 7.85 -57.45
C ARG A 132 -26.09 9.04 -58.20
N ALA A 133 -24.83 9.39 -57.96
CA ALA A 133 -24.14 10.43 -58.71
C ALA A 133 -24.09 10.13 -60.22
N ALA A 134 -23.87 8.86 -60.60
CA ALA A 134 -23.92 8.44 -62.00
C ALA A 134 -25.34 8.54 -62.59
N ALA A 135 -26.36 8.12 -61.84
CA ALA A 135 -27.76 8.27 -62.26
C ALA A 135 -28.13 9.75 -62.45
N GLN A 136 -27.78 10.62 -61.51
CA GLN A 136 -27.99 12.07 -61.62
C GLN A 136 -27.32 12.68 -62.85
N LYS A 137 -26.07 12.27 -63.14
CA LYS A 137 -25.38 12.68 -64.37
C LYS A 137 -26.15 12.25 -65.62
N ASN A 138 -26.55 10.98 -65.69
CA ASN A 138 -27.34 10.46 -66.82
C ASN A 138 -28.68 11.19 -66.96
N MET A 139 -29.31 11.58 -65.85
CA MET A 139 -30.54 12.39 -65.86
C MET A 139 -30.32 13.78 -66.47
N VAL A 140 -29.23 14.46 -66.12
CA VAL A 140 -28.89 15.77 -66.71
C VAL A 140 -28.62 15.64 -68.21
N GLU A 141 -27.86 14.62 -68.61
CA GLU A 141 -27.55 14.35 -70.01
C GLU A 141 -28.81 14.01 -70.82
N THR A 142 -29.69 13.15 -70.29
CA THR A 142 -30.95 12.77 -70.95
C THR A 142 -31.94 13.93 -71.01
N ALA A 143 -32.07 14.75 -69.96
CA ALA A 143 -32.87 15.97 -70.01
C ALA A 143 -32.42 16.92 -71.14
N THR A 144 -31.09 17.02 -71.35
CA THR A 144 -30.52 17.81 -72.45
C THR A 144 -30.87 17.20 -73.82
N LYS A 145 -30.81 15.87 -73.95
CA LYS A 145 -31.23 15.15 -75.17
C LYS A 145 -32.72 15.33 -75.47
N VAL A 146 -33.58 15.35 -74.45
CA VAL A 146 -35.01 15.61 -74.60
C VAL A 146 -35.24 17.00 -75.21
N ILE A 147 -34.58 18.03 -74.67
CA ILE A 147 -34.66 19.40 -75.20
C ILE A 147 -34.18 19.44 -76.65
N ALA A 148 -33.03 18.83 -76.95
CA ALA A 148 -32.48 18.80 -78.31
C ALA A 148 -33.40 18.06 -79.30
N ALA A 149 -34.00 16.93 -78.90
CA ALA A 149 -34.96 16.19 -79.72
C ALA A 149 -36.23 17.01 -79.99
N MET A 150 -36.71 17.74 -78.98
CA MET A 150 -37.87 18.63 -79.10
C MET A 150 -37.59 19.84 -79.98
N GLN A 151 -36.39 20.43 -79.88
CA GLN A 151 -35.93 21.49 -80.78
C GLN A 151 -35.83 20.98 -82.22
N ARG A 152 -35.26 19.78 -82.43
CA ARG A 152 -35.20 19.18 -83.77
C ARG A 152 -36.60 18.88 -84.32
N ALA A 153 -37.54 18.46 -83.49
CA ALA A 153 -38.92 18.32 -83.90
C ALA A 153 -39.48 19.67 -84.39
N LEU A 154 -39.29 20.75 -83.63
CA LEU A 154 -39.72 22.10 -84.02
C LEU A 154 -39.11 22.53 -85.37
N GLU A 155 -37.81 22.28 -85.58
CA GLU A 155 -37.13 22.54 -86.86
C GLU A 155 -37.75 21.77 -88.02
N VAL A 156 -38.04 20.48 -87.86
CA VAL A 156 -38.67 19.66 -88.91
C VAL A 156 -40.09 20.14 -89.24
N TYR A 157 -40.83 20.64 -88.24
CA TYR A 157 -42.13 21.26 -88.48
C TYR A 157 -42.01 22.62 -89.19
N GLN A 158 -41.00 23.42 -88.85
CA GLN A 158 -40.70 24.69 -89.52
C GLN A 158 -40.30 24.47 -90.99
N GLU A 159 -39.39 23.51 -91.27
CA GLU A 159 -39.01 23.12 -92.63
C GLU A 159 -40.23 22.74 -93.48
N HIS A 160 -41.22 22.06 -92.89
CA HIS A 160 -42.44 21.69 -93.59
C HIS A 160 -43.38 22.87 -93.85
N LEU A 161 -43.51 23.78 -92.88
CA LEU A 161 -44.29 25.02 -93.01
C LEU A 161 -43.71 25.94 -94.10
N ASP A 162 -42.39 26.01 -94.21
CA ASP A 162 -41.75 26.81 -95.25
C ASP A 162 -41.91 26.17 -96.64
N ALA A 163 -41.96 24.83 -96.71
CA ALA A 163 -42.24 24.11 -97.94
C ALA A 163 -43.71 24.20 -98.38
N SER A 164 -44.70 24.21 -97.46
CA SER A 164 -46.13 24.32 -97.80
C SER A 164 -46.48 25.67 -98.40
N LYS A 165 -45.86 26.76 -97.92
CA LYS A 165 -46.03 28.12 -98.45
C LYS A 165 -45.59 28.26 -99.92
N ALA A 166 -44.77 27.35 -100.43
CA ALA A 166 -44.34 27.35 -101.83
C ALA A 166 -45.40 26.76 -102.80
N THR A 167 -46.50 26.21 -102.28
CA THR A 167 -47.58 25.57 -103.07
C THR A 167 -48.93 26.25 -102.80
N VAL A 168 -49.70 26.60 -103.83
CA VAL A 168 -50.76 27.63 -103.74
C VAL A 168 -52.14 27.12 -103.27
N ASP A 169 -52.47 25.82 -103.44
CA ASP A 169 -53.87 25.38 -103.33
C ASP A 169 -54.31 24.79 -101.95
N GLU A 170 -53.39 24.34 -101.09
CA GLU A 170 -53.72 23.77 -99.76
C GLU A 170 -52.98 24.43 -98.58
N ALA A 171 -52.21 25.50 -98.83
CA ALA A 171 -51.29 26.09 -97.86
C ALA A 171 -51.99 26.57 -96.58
N GLU A 172 -53.14 27.23 -96.66
CA GLU A 172 -53.76 27.89 -95.49
C GLU A 172 -54.20 26.91 -94.38
N LYS A 173 -54.74 25.74 -94.77
CA LYS A 173 -55.16 24.71 -93.81
C LYS A 173 -53.96 23.96 -93.22
N VAL A 174 -52.99 23.61 -94.07
CA VAL A 174 -51.75 22.95 -93.67
C VAL A 174 -50.94 23.83 -92.71
N ASP A 175 -50.90 25.14 -92.96
CA ASP A 175 -50.21 26.12 -92.12
C ASP A 175 -50.82 26.22 -90.72
N SER A 176 -52.16 26.19 -90.60
CA SER A 176 -52.86 26.23 -89.30
C SER A 176 -52.63 24.97 -88.44
N GLU A 177 -52.72 23.77 -89.05
CA GLU A 177 -52.49 22.50 -88.34
C GLU A 177 -51.04 22.33 -87.89
N ILE A 178 -50.08 22.74 -88.72
CA ILE A 178 -48.64 22.73 -88.40
C ILE A 178 -48.35 23.73 -87.27
N ALA A 179 -48.83 24.97 -87.38
CA ALA A 179 -48.62 26.00 -86.36
C ALA A 179 -49.19 25.56 -84.99
N GLY A 180 -50.38 24.94 -84.97
CA GLY A 180 -50.95 24.40 -83.73
C GLY A 180 -50.11 23.29 -83.09
N ARG A 181 -49.48 22.42 -83.90
CA ARG A 181 -48.54 21.39 -83.40
C ARG A 181 -47.23 22.00 -82.91
N MET A 182 -46.69 22.99 -83.61
CA MET A 182 -45.50 23.72 -83.16
C MET A 182 -45.73 24.43 -81.83
N LEU A 183 -46.92 25.03 -81.60
CA LEU A 183 -47.29 25.61 -80.31
C LEU A 183 -47.32 24.55 -79.19
N ARG A 184 -47.87 23.36 -79.45
CA ARG A 184 -47.84 22.24 -78.48
C ARG A 184 -46.41 21.79 -78.17
N ILE A 185 -45.57 21.63 -79.19
CA ILE A 185 -44.15 21.27 -79.03
C ILE A 185 -43.41 22.31 -78.19
N SER A 186 -43.62 23.61 -78.47
CA SER A 186 -43.05 24.71 -77.67
C SER A 186 -43.55 24.70 -76.22
N GLY A 187 -44.83 24.40 -76.00
CA GLY A 187 -45.39 24.20 -74.66
C GLY A 187 -44.70 23.07 -73.89
N TYR A 188 -44.50 21.92 -74.55
CA TYR A 188 -43.78 20.80 -73.96
C TYR A 188 -42.32 21.11 -73.64
N ILE A 189 -41.64 21.96 -74.44
CA ILE A 189 -40.30 22.46 -74.08
C ILE A 189 -40.35 23.25 -72.77
N GLY A 190 -41.39 24.06 -72.54
CA GLY A 190 -41.63 24.73 -71.27
C GLY A 190 -41.80 23.75 -70.11
N ASP A 191 -42.65 22.74 -70.28
CA ASP A 191 -42.86 21.68 -69.28
C ASP A 191 -41.54 20.96 -68.92
N ILE A 192 -40.69 20.69 -69.91
CA ILE A 192 -39.37 20.07 -69.71
C ILE A 192 -38.46 20.94 -68.83
N GLN A 193 -38.48 22.27 -68.99
CA GLN A 193 -37.68 23.16 -68.15
C GLN A 193 -38.17 23.19 -66.70
N GLU A 194 -39.48 23.13 -66.47
CA GLU A 194 -40.06 23.04 -65.12
C GLU A 194 -39.69 21.71 -64.45
N VAL A 195 -39.79 20.59 -65.18
CA VAL A 195 -39.34 19.28 -64.69
C VAL A 195 -37.84 19.30 -64.36
N ARG A 196 -37.01 19.91 -65.21
CA ARG A 196 -35.58 20.07 -64.97
C ARG A 196 -35.30 20.92 -63.72
N ARG A 197 -36.06 21.99 -63.50
CA ARG A 197 -35.96 22.81 -62.28
C ARG A 197 -36.32 22.00 -61.03
N SER A 198 -37.42 21.26 -61.08
CA SER A 198 -37.86 20.35 -60.00
C SER A 198 -36.79 19.31 -59.67
N PHE A 199 -36.13 18.75 -60.69
CA PHE A 199 -35.00 17.85 -60.52
C PHE A 199 -33.80 18.51 -59.80
N PHE A 200 -33.41 19.74 -60.19
CA PHE A 200 -32.35 20.45 -59.48
C PHE A 200 -32.71 20.75 -58.02
N PHE A 201 -33.97 21.11 -57.75
CA PHE A 201 -34.45 21.26 -56.38
C PHE A 201 -34.38 19.95 -55.58
N MET A 202 -34.78 18.82 -56.18
CA MET A 202 -34.60 17.51 -55.56
C MET A 202 -33.14 17.23 -55.22
N MET A 203 -32.19 17.54 -56.11
CA MET A 203 -30.77 17.30 -55.83
C MET A 203 -30.20 18.21 -54.73
N ALA A 204 -30.72 19.43 -54.59
CA ALA A 204 -30.28 20.40 -53.60
C ALA A 204 -30.94 20.22 -52.22
N GLU A 205 -32.06 19.51 -52.14
CA GLU A 205 -32.80 19.27 -50.90
C GLU A 205 -32.00 18.36 -49.96
N PRO A 206 -31.65 18.78 -48.73
CA PRO A 206 -30.83 17.97 -47.83
C PRO A 206 -31.55 16.75 -47.23
N LYS A 207 -32.88 16.72 -47.20
CA LYS A 207 -33.65 15.63 -46.56
C LYS A 207 -34.11 14.57 -47.55
N PHE A 208 -33.72 13.32 -47.35
CA PHE A 208 -34.11 12.21 -48.24
C PHE A 208 -35.63 12.06 -48.44
N GLU A 209 -36.41 12.18 -47.37
CA GLU A 209 -37.88 12.13 -47.44
C GLU A 209 -38.45 13.22 -48.37
N GLU A 210 -37.91 14.45 -48.32
CA GLU A 210 -38.34 15.53 -49.21
C GLU A 210 -37.81 15.33 -50.64
N GLN A 211 -36.57 14.85 -50.80
CA GLN A 211 -36.05 14.47 -52.12
C GLN A 211 -36.95 13.43 -52.80
N LYS A 212 -37.42 12.43 -52.05
CA LYS A 212 -38.30 11.39 -52.55
C LYS A 212 -39.65 11.96 -52.99
N LYS A 213 -40.30 12.79 -52.18
CA LYS A 213 -41.56 13.46 -52.53
C LYS A 213 -41.43 14.31 -53.80
N ILE A 214 -40.36 15.11 -53.88
CA ILE A 214 -40.09 15.91 -55.07
C ILE A 214 -39.88 14.99 -56.28
N GLY A 215 -39.05 13.96 -56.14
CA GLY A 215 -38.77 13.00 -57.21
C GLY A 215 -40.00 12.26 -57.73
N GLU A 216 -40.88 11.80 -56.85
CA GLU A 216 -42.15 11.16 -57.23
C GLU A 216 -43.04 12.13 -58.03
N SER A 217 -43.15 13.37 -57.57
CA SER A 217 -43.88 14.44 -58.28
C SER A 217 -43.26 14.72 -59.65
N THR A 218 -41.93 14.91 -59.71
CA THR A 218 -41.19 15.08 -60.97
C THR A 218 -41.42 13.89 -61.92
N GLY A 219 -41.44 12.67 -61.39
CA GLY A 219 -41.65 11.44 -62.14
C GLY A 219 -43.03 11.37 -62.79
N ASN A 220 -44.06 11.85 -62.09
CA ASN A 220 -45.42 11.96 -62.62
C ASN A 220 -45.48 12.97 -63.79
N GLU A 221 -44.81 14.11 -63.67
CA GLU A 221 -44.75 15.11 -64.76
C GLU A 221 -43.98 14.58 -65.99
N VAL A 222 -42.85 13.89 -65.80
CA VAL A 222 -42.14 13.23 -66.91
C VAL A 222 -43.02 12.18 -67.58
N GLN A 223 -43.78 11.40 -66.80
CA GLN A 223 -44.71 10.40 -67.34
C GLN A 223 -45.84 11.06 -68.14
N LYS A 224 -46.38 12.17 -67.64
CA LYS A 224 -47.43 12.94 -68.33
C LYS A 224 -46.91 13.52 -69.65
N LEU A 225 -45.69 14.06 -69.66
CA LEU A 225 -45.01 14.51 -70.88
C LEU A 225 -44.88 13.38 -71.91
N GLY A 226 -44.44 12.18 -71.49
CA GLY A 226 -44.36 11.01 -72.36
C GLY A 226 -45.72 10.67 -73.01
N LYS A 227 -46.78 10.59 -72.21
CA LYS A 227 -48.15 10.33 -72.72
C LYS A 227 -48.62 11.40 -73.70
N ASN A 228 -48.31 12.66 -73.43
CA ASN A 228 -48.65 13.77 -74.32
C ASN A 228 -47.93 13.67 -75.66
N LEU A 229 -46.65 13.26 -75.66
CA LEU A 229 -45.89 13.03 -76.89
C LEU A 229 -46.39 11.80 -77.67
N ASP A 230 -46.80 10.73 -76.99
CA ASP A 230 -47.45 9.57 -77.62
C ASP A 230 -48.75 9.96 -78.33
N ALA A 231 -49.58 10.77 -77.66
CA ALA A 231 -50.81 11.31 -78.25
C ALA A 231 -50.51 12.21 -79.46
N LEU A 232 -49.50 13.07 -79.37
CA LEU A 232 -49.05 13.89 -80.49
C LEU A 232 -48.61 12.99 -81.66
N LEU A 233 -47.80 11.97 -81.43
CA LEU A 233 -47.30 11.04 -82.45
C LEU A 233 -48.44 10.32 -83.20
N ALA A 234 -49.54 10.00 -82.51
CA ALA A 234 -50.71 9.39 -83.14
C ALA A 234 -51.37 10.31 -84.19
N GLU A 235 -51.32 11.62 -83.99
CA GLU A 235 -51.86 12.63 -84.92
C GLU A 235 -50.86 13.00 -86.05
N VAL A 236 -49.57 12.71 -85.89
CA VAL A 236 -48.52 13.11 -86.85
C VAL A 236 -48.49 12.19 -88.07
N THR A 237 -48.59 12.81 -89.25
CA THR A 237 -48.33 12.20 -90.56
C THR A 237 -46.95 12.65 -91.10
N GLY A 238 -46.33 11.83 -91.94
CA GLY A 238 -45.03 12.10 -92.58
C GLY A 238 -43.84 11.48 -91.82
N PRO A 239 -42.92 10.78 -92.51
CA PRO A 239 -41.88 9.96 -91.87
C PRO A 239 -40.90 10.79 -91.01
N ARG A 240 -40.41 11.93 -91.52
CA ARG A 240 -39.45 12.79 -90.79
C ARG A 240 -40.01 13.37 -89.49
N ARG A 241 -41.28 13.80 -89.49
CA ARG A 241 -41.93 14.34 -88.28
C ARG A 241 -42.22 13.26 -87.25
N ARG A 242 -42.69 12.08 -87.70
CA ARG A 242 -42.90 10.94 -86.81
C ARG A 242 -41.59 10.47 -86.17
N GLU A 243 -40.50 10.44 -86.95
CA GLU A 243 -39.16 10.13 -86.45
C GLU A 243 -38.70 11.13 -85.40
N ALA A 244 -38.84 12.45 -85.65
CA ALA A 244 -38.44 13.47 -84.70
C ALA A 244 -39.20 13.40 -83.36
N ILE A 245 -40.53 13.19 -83.40
CA ILE A 245 -41.33 12.99 -82.18
C ILE A 245 -41.00 11.66 -81.50
N GLY A 246 -40.76 10.58 -82.28
CA GLY A 246 -40.32 9.29 -81.74
C GLY A 246 -38.99 9.38 -81.00
N ASN A 247 -38.02 10.15 -81.52
CA ASN A 247 -36.75 10.40 -80.83
C ASN A 247 -36.94 11.16 -79.52
N ALA A 248 -37.88 12.12 -79.46
CA ALA A 248 -38.23 12.81 -78.22
C ALA A 248 -38.88 11.87 -77.19
N ILE A 249 -39.80 10.99 -77.61
CA ILE A 249 -40.42 9.98 -76.74
C ILE A 249 -39.35 9.05 -76.15
N ASN A 250 -38.42 8.55 -76.98
CA ASN A 250 -37.32 7.70 -76.52
C ASN A 250 -36.45 8.43 -75.48
N ALA A 251 -36.09 9.69 -75.73
CA ALA A 251 -35.32 10.49 -74.78
C ALA A 251 -36.07 10.72 -73.46
N VAL A 252 -37.40 10.94 -73.50
CA VAL A 252 -38.24 11.07 -72.29
C VAL A 252 -38.32 9.76 -71.53
N SER A 253 -38.40 8.62 -72.23
CA SER A 253 -38.37 7.29 -71.62
C SER A 253 -37.04 7.03 -70.89
N ASP A 254 -35.90 7.35 -71.51
CA ASP A 254 -34.60 7.25 -70.87
C ASP A 254 -34.48 8.16 -69.65
N TRP A 255 -34.96 9.41 -69.76
CA TRP A 255 -34.96 10.35 -68.65
C TRP A 255 -35.80 9.84 -67.46
N ARG A 256 -36.99 9.30 -67.74
CA ARG A 256 -37.86 8.67 -66.74
C ARG A 256 -37.19 7.49 -66.05
N LYS A 257 -36.48 6.65 -66.80
CA LYS A 257 -35.74 5.50 -66.26
C LYS A 257 -34.69 5.94 -65.24
N TYR A 258 -33.84 6.91 -65.60
CA TYR A 258 -32.79 7.37 -64.69
C TYR A 258 -33.35 8.15 -63.49
N LEU A 259 -34.49 8.84 -63.65
CA LEU A 259 -35.21 9.45 -62.53
C LEU A 259 -35.70 8.40 -61.53
N ALA A 260 -36.35 7.34 -62.02
CA ALA A 260 -36.82 6.25 -61.16
C ALA A 260 -35.65 5.53 -60.46
N GLU A 261 -34.53 5.32 -61.17
CA GLU A 261 -33.31 4.78 -60.59
C GLU A 261 -32.77 5.67 -59.47
N ASN A 262 -32.66 6.99 -59.68
CA ASN A 262 -32.21 7.92 -58.65
C ASN A 262 -33.14 7.91 -57.42
N ILE A 263 -34.46 7.89 -57.59
CA ILE A 263 -35.42 7.83 -56.47
C ILE A 263 -35.26 6.53 -55.67
N SER A 264 -35.05 5.40 -56.35
CA SER A 264 -34.77 4.12 -55.69
C SER A 264 -33.48 4.17 -54.87
N LEU A 265 -32.42 4.76 -55.42
CA LEU A 265 -31.14 4.92 -54.73
C LEU A 265 -31.26 5.87 -53.53
N VAL A 266 -32.02 6.97 -53.64
CA VAL A 266 -32.36 7.86 -52.51
C VAL A 266 -33.03 7.08 -51.38
N THR A 267 -33.99 6.21 -51.71
CA THR A 267 -34.71 5.39 -50.70
C THR A 267 -33.77 4.39 -50.01
N GLN A 268 -32.84 3.79 -50.76
CA GLN A 268 -31.83 2.89 -50.19
C GLN A 268 -30.86 3.65 -49.26
N GLN A 269 -30.43 4.86 -49.63
CA GLN A 269 -29.59 5.70 -48.79
C GLN A 269 -30.31 6.12 -47.50
N GLU A 270 -31.58 6.49 -47.58
CA GLU A 270 -32.39 6.81 -46.41
C GLU A 270 -32.47 5.63 -45.43
N THR A 271 -32.74 4.43 -45.95
CA THR A 271 -32.78 3.19 -45.16
C THR A 271 -31.42 2.90 -44.51
N GLY A 272 -30.33 3.03 -45.28
CA GLY A 272 -28.97 2.88 -44.77
C GLY A 272 -28.63 3.91 -43.69
N SER A 273 -29.00 5.18 -43.87
CA SER A 273 -28.82 6.23 -42.85
C SER A 273 -29.63 5.95 -41.59
N GLY A 274 -30.85 5.43 -41.71
CA GLY A 274 -31.65 4.98 -40.58
C GLY A 274 -30.98 3.85 -39.80
N LYS A 275 -30.46 2.84 -40.52
CA LYS A 275 -29.70 1.74 -39.89
C LYS A 275 -28.42 2.22 -39.22
N GLN A 276 -27.75 3.21 -39.80
CA GLN A 276 -26.55 3.84 -39.25
C GLN A 276 -26.84 4.52 -37.92
N ALA A 277 -27.98 5.23 -37.81
CA ALA A 277 -28.42 5.85 -36.57
C ALA A 277 -28.76 4.81 -35.49
N GLU A 278 -29.46 3.72 -35.84
CA GLU A 278 -29.79 2.63 -34.93
C GLU A 278 -28.52 1.98 -34.34
N LEU A 279 -27.58 1.59 -35.20
CA LEU A 279 -26.31 0.98 -34.77
C LEU A 279 -25.48 1.95 -33.92
N SER A 280 -25.49 3.25 -34.25
CA SER A 280 -24.84 4.29 -33.44
C SER A 280 -25.41 4.35 -32.02
N THR A 281 -26.75 4.32 -31.89
CA THR A 281 -27.42 4.28 -30.58
C THR A 281 -27.10 2.99 -29.83
N GLU A 282 -27.12 1.85 -30.51
CA GLU A 282 -26.83 0.54 -29.91
C GLU A 282 -25.40 0.47 -29.34
N MET A 283 -24.40 0.85 -30.14
CA MET A 283 -23.00 0.90 -29.70
C MET A 283 -22.78 1.86 -28.54
N THR A 284 -23.45 3.02 -28.56
CA THR A 284 -23.39 3.98 -27.45
C THR A 284 -23.98 3.37 -26.17
N GLY A 285 -25.09 2.65 -26.27
CA GLY A 285 -25.70 1.92 -25.15
C GLY A 285 -24.76 0.87 -24.58
N TYR A 286 -24.14 0.03 -25.43
CA TYR A 286 -23.16 -0.97 -24.97
C TYR A 286 -21.96 -0.33 -24.27
N LEU A 287 -21.42 0.77 -24.80
CA LEU A 287 -20.32 1.50 -24.16
C LEU A 287 -20.73 2.07 -22.80
N GLU A 288 -21.96 2.58 -22.67
CA GLU A 288 -22.49 3.09 -21.40
C GLU A 288 -22.65 1.98 -20.36
N ASP A 289 -23.17 0.82 -20.75
CA ASP A 289 -23.27 -0.35 -19.88
C ASP A 289 -21.89 -0.86 -19.45
N LEU A 290 -20.93 -0.97 -20.39
CA LEU A 290 -19.55 -1.34 -20.07
C LEU A 290 -18.94 -0.37 -19.05
N MET A 291 -19.04 0.94 -19.28
CA MET A 291 -18.51 1.96 -18.36
C MET A 291 -19.19 1.91 -16.99
N LYS A 292 -20.52 1.72 -16.96
CA LYS A 292 -21.29 1.61 -15.71
C LYS A 292 -20.82 0.41 -14.91
N ASN A 293 -20.73 -0.76 -15.54
CA ASN A 293 -20.29 -1.99 -14.89
C ASN A 293 -18.84 -1.92 -14.40
N LEU A 294 -17.94 -1.31 -15.18
CA LEU A 294 -16.56 -1.08 -14.76
C LEU A 294 -16.47 -0.10 -13.59
N ARG A 295 -17.24 1.00 -13.58
CA ARG A 295 -17.29 1.95 -12.45
C ARG A 295 -17.83 1.29 -11.19
N THR A 296 -18.86 0.46 -11.31
CA THR A 296 -19.41 -0.32 -10.19
C THR A 296 -18.35 -1.25 -9.63
N ARG A 297 -17.70 -2.07 -10.47
CA ARG A 297 -16.61 -2.98 -10.06
C ARG A 297 -15.45 -2.23 -9.41
N PHE A 298 -15.05 -1.08 -9.97
CA PHE A 298 -14.02 -0.23 -9.37
C PHE A 298 -14.43 0.25 -7.98
N GLY A 299 -15.67 0.72 -7.83
CA GLY A 299 -16.24 1.14 -6.55
C GLY A 299 -16.26 0.02 -5.52
N GLU A 300 -16.66 -1.19 -5.90
CA GLU A 300 -16.68 -2.37 -5.02
C GLU A 300 -15.27 -2.76 -4.55
N ILE A 301 -14.28 -2.79 -5.45
CA ILE A 301 -12.89 -3.08 -5.10
C ILE A 301 -12.35 -2.01 -4.15
N ARG A 302 -12.56 -0.73 -4.48
CA ARG A 302 -12.13 0.40 -3.66
C ARG A 302 -12.75 0.35 -2.26
N ASP A 303 -14.06 0.16 -2.16
CA ASP A 303 -14.77 0.16 -0.89
C ASP A 303 -14.36 -1.04 -0.02
N LYS A 304 -14.11 -2.21 -0.63
CA LYS A 304 -13.53 -3.36 0.05
C LYS A 304 -12.09 -3.09 0.52
N SER A 305 -11.27 -2.44 -0.31
CA SER A 305 -9.91 -2.03 0.02
C SER A 305 -9.90 -1.12 1.24
N VAL A 306 -10.66 -0.02 1.19
CA VAL A 306 -10.71 0.98 2.26
C VAL A 306 -11.15 0.35 3.58
N LYS A 307 -12.14 -0.54 3.57
CA LYS A 307 -12.58 -1.27 4.77
C LYS A 307 -11.49 -2.19 5.31
N THR A 308 -10.79 -2.91 4.44
CA THR A 308 -9.72 -3.84 4.81
C THR A 308 -8.51 -3.10 5.36
N ASP A 309 -8.09 -2.02 4.70
CA ASP A 309 -7.00 -1.14 5.14
C ASP A 309 -7.33 -0.50 6.50
N ALA A 310 -8.56 -0.01 6.69
CA ALA A 310 -9.00 0.54 7.96
C ALA A 310 -9.00 -0.50 9.09
N LEU A 311 -9.43 -1.73 8.82
CA LEU A 311 -9.43 -2.83 9.79
C LEU A 311 -7.99 -3.24 10.13
N MET A 312 -7.10 -3.36 9.15
CA MET A 312 -5.69 -3.68 9.37
C MET A 312 -4.98 -2.59 10.18
N ASN A 313 -5.21 -1.31 9.87
CA ASN A 313 -4.65 -0.19 10.63
C ASN A 313 -5.10 -0.22 12.09
N ARG A 314 -6.37 -0.56 12.37
CA ARG A 314 -6.85 -0.74 13.75
C ARG A 314 -6.14 -1.90 14.44
N ILE A 315 -5.99 -3.06 13.79
CA ILE A 315 -5.28 -4.21 14.37
C ILE A 315 -3.83 -3.86 14.69
N ILE A 316 -3.11 -3.23 13.75
CA ILE A 316 -1.71 -2.82 13.95
C ILE A 316 -1.62 -1.85 15.14
N MET A 317 -2.52 -0.87 15.26
CA MET A 317 -2.55 0.04 16.41
C MET A 317 -2.80 -0.70 17.73
N VAL A 318 -3.77 -1.62 17.78
CA VAL A 318 -4.06 -2.38 19.01
C VAL A 318 -2.87 -3.25 19.42
N VAL A 319 -2.25 -3.96 18.47
CA VAL A 319 -1.08 -4.80 18.74
C VAL A 319 0.11 -3.94 19.17
N ALA A 320 0.33 -2.79 18.56
CA ALA A 320 1.41 -1.86 18.92
C ALA A 320 1.22 -1.30 20.34
N VAL A 321 0.02 -0.81 20.68
CA VAL A 321 -0.30 -0.35 22.04
C VAL A 321 -0.14 -1.48 23.05
N PHE A 322 -0.62 -2.67 22.73
CA PHE A 322 -0.47 -3.85 23.58
C PHE A 322 1.01 -4.19 23.81
N ALA A 323 1.84 -4.18 22.76
CA ALA A 323 3.26 -4.45 22.87
C ALA A 323 3.99 -3.42 23.75
N VAL A 324 3.64 -2.14 23.63
CA VAL A 324 4.18 -1.07 24.50
C VAL A 324 3.78 -1.29 25.95
N VAL A 325 2.51 -1.58 26.22
CA VAL A 325 2.01 -1.83 27.58
C VAL A 325 2.71 -3.04 28.21
N VAL A 326 2.81 -4.15 27.48
CA VAL A 326 3.51 -5.35 27.94
C VAL A 326 4.99 -5.06 28.20
N GLY A 327 5.65 -4.33 27.31
CA GLY A 327 7.04 -3.90 27.48
C GLY A 327 7.26 -3.05 28.73
N LEU A 328 6.38 -2.08 28.99
CA LEU A 328 6.43 -1.24 30.19
C LEU A 328 6.20 -2.05 31.47
N VAL A 329 5.19 -2.92 31.49
CA VAL A 329 4.89 -3.78 32.64
C VAL A 329 6.07 -4.71 32.95
N LEU A 330 6.62 -5.37 31.92
CA LEU A 330 7.78 -6.25 32.09
C LEU A 330 9.00 -5.47 32.57
N SER A 331 9.27 -4.29 32.02
CA SER A 331 10.36 -3.42 32.44
C SER A 331 10.27 -3.08 33.92
N VAL A 332 9.10 -2.63 34.39
CA VAL A 332 8.87 -2.28 35.80
C VAL A 332 8.99 -3.53 36.70
N VAL A 333 8.39 -4.66 36.31
CA VAL A 333 8.41 -5.89 37.11
C VAL A 333 9.83 -6.45 37.26
N LEU A 334 10.57 -6.54 36.16
CA LEU A 334 11.95 -7.05 36.17
C LEU A 334 12.89 -6.10 36.91
N SER A 335 12.79 -4.79 36.63
CA SER A 335 13.62 -3.77 37.28
C SER A 335 13.40 -3.74 38.79
N ARG A 336 12.15 -3.75 39.27
CA ARG A 336 11.87 -3.78 40.72
C ARG A 336 12.36 -5.08 41.37
N ASN A 337 12.15 -6.23 40.75
CA ASN A 337 12.53 -7.51 41.35
C ASN A 337 14.05 -7.66 41.52
N ILE A 338 14.83 -7.19 40.54
CA ILE A 338 16.29 -7.23 40.58
C ILE A 338 16.82 -6.13 41.50
N SER A 339 16.43 -4.87 41.26
CA SER A 339 17.01 -3.72 41.95
C SER A 339 16.76 -3.74 43.45
N VAL A 340 15.56 -4.12 43.89
CA VAL A 340 15.24 -4.21 45.33
C VAL A 340 16.05 -5.33 45.98
N GLY A 341 16.15 -6.49 45.34
CA GLY A 341 16.88 -7.62 45.90
C GLY A 341 18.38 -7.38 46.05
N VAL A 342 19.01 -6.78 45.04
CA VAL A 342 20.42 -6.41 45.11
C VAL A 342 20.65 -5.31 46.16
N ARG A 343 19.78 -4.30 46.20
CA ARG A 343 19.90 -3.20 47.16
C ARG A 343 19.81 -3.67 48.61
N GLU A 344 18.95 -4.64 48.91
CA GLU A 344 18.81 -5.16 50.27
C GLU A 344 20.09 -5.86 50.74
N VAL A 345 20.64 -6.76 49.92
CA VAL A 345 21.88 -7.49 50.26
C VAL A 345 23.07 -6.53 50.32
N ALA A 346 23.11 -5.53 49.45
CA ALA A 346 24.11 -4.46 49.51
C ALA A 346 23.98 -3.63 50.80
N SER A 347 22.75 -3.33 51.24
CA SER A 347 22.50 -2.61 52.49
C SER A 347 22.95 -3.40 53.71
N ALA A 348 22.72 -4.71 53.74
CA ALA A 348 23.20 -5.59 54.81
C ALA A 348 24.73 -5.54 54.93
N THR A 349 25.42 -5.72 53.79
CA THR A 349 26.87 -5.68 53.72
C THR A 349 27.43 -4.31 54.13
N LYS A 350 26.78 -3.23 53.65
CA LYS A 350 27.13 -1.86 54.01
C LYS A 350 26.98 -1.60 55.51
N HIS A 351 25.87 -2.06 56.10
CA HIS A 351 25.62 -1.88 57.52
C HIS A 351 26.72 -2.51 58.36
N ILE A 352 27.07 -3.76 58.09
CA ILE A 352 28.15 -4.47 58.80
C ILE A 352 29.50 -3.75 58.63
N ALA A 353 29.81 -3.29 57.42
CA ALA A 353 31.06 -2.59 57.15
C ALA A 353 31.16 -1.24 57.90
N GLU A 354 30.05 -0.52 58.07
CA GLU A 354 30.03 0.78 58.72
C GLU A 354 29.91 0.70 60.25
N THR A 355 29.14 -0.25 60.79
CA THR A 355 28.82 -0.31 62.23
C THR A 355 29.57 -1.41 62.98
N GLY A 356 30.08 -2.43 62.29
CA GLY A 356 30.57 -3.65 62.92
C GLY A 356 29.47 -4.49 63.56
N ASP A 357 28.19 -4.16 63.36
CA ASP A 357 27.07 -4.89 63.94
C ASP A 357 26.85 -6.22 63.20
N LEU A 358 27.37 -7.28 63.79
CA LEU A 358 27.19 -8.65 63.30
C LEU A 358 25.82 -9.24 63.66
N SER A 359 24.99 -8.57 64.45
CA SER A 359 23.64 -9.07 64.79
C SER A 359 22.64 -8.91 63.64
N PHE A 360 22.95 -8.06 62.64
CA PHE A 360 22.12 -7.87 61.46
C PHE A 360 21.91 -9.19 60.69
N GLU A 361 20.67 -9.52 60.36
CA GLU A 361 20.31 -10.72 59.59
C GLU A 361 19.62 -10.36 58.29
N ILE A 362 20.07 -11.00 57.20
CA ILE A 362 19.42 -10.85 55.90
C ILE A 362 18.04 -11.52 55.99
N PRO A 363 16.94 -10.84 55.59
CA PRO A 363 15.61 -11.41 55.74
C PRO A 363 15.47 -12.79 55.08
N PRO A 364 14.82 -13.79 55.72
CA PRO A 364 14.77 -15.17 55.24
C PRO A 364 14.19 -15.34 53.83
N HIS A 365 13.31 -14.42 53.43
CA HIS A 365 12.69 -14.43 52.10
C HIS A 365 13.67 -14.08 50.97
N PHE A 366 14.81 -13.44 51.25
CA PHE A 366 15.90 -13.25 50.28
C PHE A 366 16.81 -14.47 50.19
N ILE A 367 17.08 -15.12 51.33
CA ILE A 367 17.89 -16.36 51.40
C ILE A 367 17.18 -17.52 50.69
N SER A 368 15.86 -17.58 50.79
CA SER A 368 15.02 -18.61 50.13
C SER A 368 14.78 -18.37 48.63
N ARG A 369 15.33 -17.29 48.05
CA ARG A 369 15.26 -17.08 46.60
C ARG A 369 16.08 -18.14 45.87
N GLY A 370 15.59 -18.56 44.71
CA GLY A 370 16.25 -19.53 43.82
C GLY A 370 17.02 -18.87 42.67
N ASP A 371 17.31 -17.58 42.80
CA ASP A 371 17.99 -16.77 41.78
C ASP A 371 19.32 -16.21 42.28
N GLU A 372 20.04 -15.51 41.41
CA GLU A 372 21.38 -14.97 41.68
C GLU A 372 21.38 -13.98 42.85
N VAL A 373 20.25 -13.31 43.11
CA VAL A 373 20.08 -12.49 44.32
C VAL A 373 20.06 -13.37 45.56
N GLY A 374 19.40 -14.53 45.51
CA GLY A 374 19.42 -15.52 46.59
C GLY A 374 20.81 -16.11 46.81
N ASP A 375 21.55 -16.39 45.73
CA ASP A 375 22.93 -16.88 45.83
C ASP A 375 23.85 -15.81 46.46
N LEU A 376 23.66 -14.54 46.11
CA LEU A 376 24.34 -13.41 46.75
C LEU A 376 23.96 -13.31 48.24
N ALA A 377 22.67 -13.37 48.56
CA ALA A 377 22.17 -13.32 49.95
C ALA A 377 22.75 -14.46 50.81
N LYS A 378 22.79 -15.70 50.30
CA LYS A 378 23.39 -16.85 50.99
C LYS A 378 24.89 -16.67 51.20
N SER A 379 25.60 -16.20 50.17
CA SER A 379 27.05 -15.98 50.25
C SER A 379 27.39 -14.90 51.27
N THR A 380 26.67 -13.77 51.27
CA THR A 380 26.81 -12.73 52.29
C THR A 380 26.47 -13.26 53.68
N ASN A 381 25.39 -14.02 53.83
CA ASN A 381 25.02 -14.63 55.11
C ASN A 381 26.11 -15.57 55.66
N ASN A 382 26.76 -16.35 54.79
CA ASN A 382 27.88 -17.19 55.17
C ASN A 382 29.07 -16.34 55.66
N VAL A 383 29.42 -15.27 54.94
CA VAL A 383 30.49 -14.34 55.37
C VAL A 383 30.19 -13.74 56.75
N ILE A 384 28.94 -13.31 56.99
CA ILE A 384 28.50 -12.81 58.31
C ILE A 384 28.67 -13.88 59.38
N GLY A 385 28.25 -15.12 59.09
CA GLY A 385 28.40 -16.25 59.99
C GLY A 385 29.86 -16.53 60.37
N GLU A 386 30.79 -16.41 59.41
CA GLU A 386 32.22 -16.56 59.67
C GLU A 386 32.77 -15.42 60.54
N PHE A 387 32.37 -14.17 60.28
CA PHE A 387 32.74 -13.05 61.17
C PHE A 387 32.19 -13.23 62.60
N ARG A 388 30.96 -13.75 62.76
CA ARG A 388 30.40 -14.07 64.09
C ARG A 388 31.24 -15.11 64.83
N LYS A 389 31.74 -16.14 64.13
CA LYS A 389 32.64 -17.15 64.74
C LYS A 389 33.95 -16.52 65.20
N VAL A 390 34.56 -15.65 64.38
CA VAL A 390 35.80 -14.97 64.77
C VAL A 390 35.58 -14.03 65.95
N ALA A 391 34.49 -13.25 65.95
CA ALA A 391 34.14 -12.40 67.08
C ALA A 391 33.90 -13.22 68.37
N ALA A 392 33.26 -14.39 68.27
CA ALA A 392 33.07 -15.28 69.41
C ALA A 392 34.40 -15.86 69.94
N MET A 393 35.33 -16.23 69.07
CA MET A 393 36.67 -16.67 69.49
C MET A 393 37.45 -15.54 70.17
N ALA A 394 37.45 -14.34 69.61
CA ALA A 394 38.08 -13.17 70.22
C ALA A 394 37.49 -12.87 71.62
N LYS A 395 36.17 -13.05 71.78
CA LYS A 395 35.51 -12.93 73.08
C LYS A 395 35.98 -13.99 74.08
N GLN A 396 36.09 -15.27 73.69
CA GLN A 396 36.62 -16.33 74.56
C GLN A 396 38.04 -16.04 75.03
N LEU A 397 38.89 -15.53 74.12
CA LEU A 397 40.25 -15.11 74.45
C LEU A 397 40.25 -13.94 75.46
N ALA A 398 39.42 -12.91 75.22
CA ALA A 398 39.28 -11.78 76.15
C ALA A 398 38.77 -12.20 77.55
N GLU A 399 37.97 -13.25 77.63
CA GLU A 399 37.48 -13.85 78.88
C GLU A 399 38.54 -14.75 79.57
N GLY A 400 39.76 -14.85 79.02
CA GLY A 400 40.87 -15.58 79.61
C GLY A 400 40.93 -17.06 79.24
N ASN A 401 40.13 -17.52 78.27
CA ASN A 401 40.19 -18.90 77.79
C ASN A 401 41.31 -19.09 76.74
N TRP A 402 42.55 -19.20 77.21
CA TRP A 402 43.75 -19.40 76.38
C TRP A 402 43.95 -20.84 75.89
N GLN A 403 42.95 -21.71 76.06
CA GLN A 403 42.92 -23.07 75.51
C GLN A 403 42.06 -23.17 74.25
N THR A 404 41.51 -22.06 73.77
CA THR A 404 40.65 -21.99 72.58
C THR A 404 41.41 -22.46 71.32
N GLN A 405 40.84 -23.42 70.58
CA GLN A 405 41.45 -23.89 69.34
C GLN A 405 41.04 -23.01 68.15
N VAL A 406 42.02 -22.33 67.54
CA VAL A 406 41.80 -21.53 66.33
C VAL A 406 41.96 -22.39 65.08
N HIS A 407 40.90 -22.52 64.28
CA HIS A 407 40.93 -23.29 63.03
C HIS A 407 41.25 -22.37 61.83
N ILE A 408 42.43 -22.57 61.22
CA ILE A 408 42.88 -21.84 60.05
C ILE A 408 42.41 -22.57 58.79
N ARG A 409 41.62 -21.90 57.94
CA ARG A 409 40.99 -22.50 56.75
C ARG A 409 41.92 -22.60 55.54
N GLY A 410 43.00 -21.82 55.52
CA GLY A 410 44.01 -21.81 54.46
C GLY A 410 44.93 -20.59 54.58
N ASP A 411 45.83 -20.45 53.62
CA ASP A 411 46.91 -19.45 53.67
C ASP A 411 46.41 -18.00 53.64
N LEU A 412 45.22 -17.73 53.11
CA LEU A 412 44.61 -16.40 53.06
C LEU A 412 43.71 -16.09 54.27
N ASP A 413 43.64 -16.96 55.27
CA ASP A 413 42.81 -16.78 56.48
C ASP A 413 43.53 -15.94 57.55
N ALA A 414 44.00 -14.75 57.15
CA ALA A 414 44.90 -13.90 57.93
C ALA A 414 44.40 -13.64 59.35
N MET A 415 43.10 -13.35 59.52
CA MET A 415 42.54 -13.02 60.84
C MET A 415 42.59 -14.22 61.82
N ASN A 416 42.37 -15.44 61.35
CA ASN A 416 42.52 -16.64 62.19
C ASN A 416 44.00 -16.98 62.44
N GLN A 417 44.89 -16.72 61.46
CA GLN A 417 46.34 -16.88 61.66
C GLN A 417 46.86 -15.92 62.73
N ASP A 418 46.46 -14.66 62.69
CA ASP A 418 46.85 -13.64 63.67
C ASP A 418 46.32 -13.98 65.07
N LEU A 419 45.08 -14.45 65.19
CA LEU A 419 44.52 -14.93 66.47
C LEU A 419 45.27 -16.14 67.02
N ALA A 420 45.67 -17.09 66.15
CA ALA A 420 46.47 -18.25 66.56
C ALA A 420 47.86 -17.84 67.04
N SER A 421 48.51 -16.89 66.35
CA SER A 421 49.80 -16.33 66.76
C SER A 421 49.69 -15.58 68.10
N MET A 422 48.64 -14.78 68.29
CA MET A 422 48.38 -14.10 69.56
C MET A 422 48.22 -15.10 70.71
N LEU A 423 47.49 -16.19 70.47
CA LEU A 423 47.30 -17.25 71.46
C LEU A 423 48.62 -17.93 71.85
N ASP A 424 49.50 -18.19 70.88
CA ASP A 424 50.81 -18.79 71.13
C ASP A 424 51.70 -17.85 71.96
N GLN A 425 51.74 -16.56 71.62
CA GLN A 425 52.49 -15.55 72.36
C GLN A 425 51.99 -15.38 73.80
N VAL A 426 50.67 -15.33 74.01
CA VAL A 426 50.10 -15.24 75.37
C VAL A 426 50.42 -16.50 76.17
N ASN A 427 50.30 -17.68 75.57
CA ASN A 427 50.66 -18.93 76.25
C ASN A 427 52.15 -19.01 76.57
N HIS A 428 53.03 -18.48 75.71
CA HIS A 428 54.46 -18.38 75.99
C HIS A 428 54.74 -17.44 77.18
N ALA A 429 54.16 -16.24 77.17
CA ALA A 429 54.29 -15.29 78.28
C ALA A 429 53.78 -15.87 79.61
N LEU A 430 52.65 -16.60 79.60
CA LEU A 430 52.12 -17.28 80.80
C LEU A 430 53.08 -18.37 81.32
N ARG A 431 53.78 -19.09 80.44
CA ARG A 431 54.82 -20.06 80.84
C ARG A 431 56.01 -19.36 81.50
N GLU A 432 56.51 -18.28 80.91
CA GLU A 432 57.62 -17.50 81.49
C GLU A 432 57.26 -16.89 82.85
N ILE A 433 56.04 -16.38 83.01
CA ILE A 433 55.53 -15.90 84.31
C ILE A 433 55.52 -17.04 85.31
N ASN A 434 55.00 -18.22 84.94
CA ASN A 434 54.95 -19.37 85.83
C ASN A 434 56.36 -19.82 86.26
N ASP A 435 57.34 -19.79 85.36
CA ASP A 435 58.72 -20.12 85.69
C ASP A 435 59.39 -19.06 86.57
N SER A 436 59.10 -17.78 86.32
CA SER A 436 59.54 -16.67 87.21
C SER A 436 58.93 -16.80 88.61
N VAL A 437 57.65 -17.17 88.72
CA VAL A 437 56.98 -17.43 90.00
C VAL A 437 57.65 -18.59 90.74
N LYS A 438 58.03 -19.69 90.05
CA LYS A 438 58.79 -20.79 90.67
C LYS A 438 60.15 -20.30 91.17
N GLN A 439 60.84 -19.45 90.42
CA GLN A 439 62.13 -18.89 90.84
C GLN A 439 61.99 -17.96 92.05
N VAL A 440 60.96 -17.10 92.07
CA VAL A 440 60.64 -16.25 93.25
C VAL A 440 60.29 -17.11 94.46
N ALA A 441 59.50 -18.17 94.29
CA ALA A 441 59.17 -19.09 95.38
C ALA A 441 60.42 -19.79 95.93
N THR A 442 61.34 -20.20 95.04
CA THR A 442 62.62 -20.80 95.42
C THR A 442 63.49 -19.79 96.18
N GLY A 443 63.66 -18.57 95.66
CA GLY A 443 64.43 -17.51 96.30
C GLY A 443 63.83 -17.04 97.63
N ALA A 444 62.49 -16.98 97.75
CA ALA A 444 61.82 -16.71 99.02
C ALA A 444 62.12 -17.81 100.05
N GLY A 445 62.20 -19.07 99.63
CA GLY A 445 62.64 -20.19 100.45
C GLY A 445 64.08 -20.03 100.96
N GLU A 446 65.01 -19.64 100.09
CA GLU A 446 66.42 -19.37 100.45
C GLU A 446 66.55 -18.19 101.42
N VAL A 447 65.85 -17.08 101.17
CA VAL A 447 65.83 -15.89 102.06
C VAL A 447 65.25 -16.26 103.43
N SER A 448 64.18 -17.05 103.48
CA SER A 448 63.62 -17.55 104.73
C SER A 448 64.66 -18.36 105.52
N SER A 449 65.38 -19.28 104.87
CA SER A 449 66.45 -20.07 105.49
C SER A 449 67.61 -19.19 105.98
N ALA A 450 68.03 -18.19 105.20
CA ALA A 450 69.07 -17.25 105.59
C ALA A 450 68.65 -16.39 106.80
N SER A 451 67.39 -15.96 106.84
CA SER A 451 66.82 -15.19 107.95
C SER A 451 66.78 -16.00 109.26
N VAL A 452 66.46 -17.30 109.18
CA VAL A 452 66.53 -18.23 110.33
C VAL A 452 67.97 -18.36 110.84
N THR A 453 68.93 -18.54 109.93
CA THR A 453 70.36 -18.65 110.28
C THR A 453 70.88 -17.36 110.95
N LEU A 454 70.54 -16.20 110.39
CA LEU A 454 70.90 -14.90 110.96
C LEU A 454 70.27 -14.66 112.33
N SER A 455 68.99 -15.03 112.50
CA SER A 455 68.32 -14.97 113.82
C SER A 455 69.04 -15.82 114.86
N SER A 456 69.55 -17.00 114.48
CA SER A 456 70.34 -17.85 115.37
C SER A 456 71.69 -17.21 115.71
N GLY A 457 72.41 -16.65 114.73
CA GLY A 457 73.68 -15.94 114.97
C GLY A 457 73.52 -14.65 115.79
N ALA A 458 72.40 -13.95 115.65
CA ALA A 458 72.06 -12.79 116.46
C ALA A 458 71.77 -13.18 117.93
N GLN A 459 71.12 -14.32 118.18
CA GLN A 459 70.96 -14.87 119.53
C GLN A 459 72.30 -15.25 120.16
N GLU A 460 73.20 -15.86 119.39
CA GLU A 460 74.56 -16.18 119.83
C GLU A 460 75.36 -14.90 120.17
N SER A 461 75.24 -13.86 119.34
CA SER A 461 75.85 -12.55 119.59
C SER A 461 75.27 -11.85 120.82
N ALA A 462 73.97 -11.99 121.07
CA ALA A 462 73.32 -11.48 122.28
C ALA A 462 73.84 -12.20 123.54
N ALA A 463 74.02 -13.52 123.49
CA ALA A 463 74.62 -14.28 124.58
C ALA A 463 76.07 -13.85 124.87
N SER A 464 76.88 -13.63 123.84
CA SER A 464 78.24 -13.10 124.02
C SER A 464 78.23 -11.67 124.59
N LEU A 465 77.27 -10.82 124.23
CA LEU A 465 77.11 -9.48 124.81
C LEU A 465 76.69 -9.54 126.29
N GLU A 466 75.83 -10.49 126.68
CA GLU A 466 75.50 -10.73 128.09
C GLU A 466 76.74 -11.14 128.89
N GLU A 467 77.58 -12.04 128.35
CA GLU A 467 78.83 -12.47 128.98
C GLU A 467 79.85 -11.33 129.11
N ILE A 468 79.98 -10.48 128.07
CA ILE A 468 80.80 -9.27 128.10
C ILE A 468 80.27 -8.28 129.16
N THR A 469 78.95 -8.12 129.25
CA THR A 469 78.32 -7.21 130.22
C THR A 469 78.52 -7.69 131.65
N ALA A 470 78.41 -9.01 131.89
CA ALA A 470 78.73 -9.63 133.17
C ALA A 470 80.20 -9.42 133.54
N SER A 471 81.12 -9.65 132.59
CA SER A 471 82.55 -9.38 132.77
C SER A 471 82.83 -7.90 133.07
N MET A 472 82.14 -6.97 132.38
CA MET A 472 82.22 -5.54 132.67
C MET A 472 81.69 -5.17 134.06
N SER A 473 80.61 -5.82 134.51
CA SER A 473 80.06 -5.61 135.86
C SER A 473 81.04 -6.09 136.93
N GLU A 474 81.67 -7.24 136.72
CA GLU A 474 82.70 -7.78 137.62
C GLU A 474 83.95 -6.89 137.65
N ILE A 475 84.42 -6.41 136.51
CA ILE A 475 85.51 -5.42 136.42
C ILE A 475 85.13 -4.12 137.14
N SER A 476 83.89 -3.63 136.98
CA SER A 476 83.40 -2.42 137.66
C SER A 476 83.34 -2.61 139.18
N SER A 477 82.86 -3.76 139.66
CA SER A 477 82.88 -4.15 141.07
C SER A 477 84.30 -4.19 141.62
N GLN A 478 85.22 -4.85 140.90
CA GLN A 478 86.63 -4.92 141.27
C GLN A 478 87.28 -3.53 141.33
N THR A 479 86.91 -2.63 140.40
CA THR A 479 87.37 -1.24 140.38
C THR A 479 86.86 -0.47 141.60
N LYS A 480 85.59 -0.67 141.99
CA LYS A 480 85.00 -0.09 143.21
C LYS A 480 85.68 -0.62 144.47
N THR A 481 85.90 -1.92 144.57
CA THR A 481 86.62 -2.54 145.71
C THR A 481 88.06 -2.03 145.79
N ASN A 482 88.75 -1.85 144.66
CA ASN A 482 90.08 -1.24 144.63
C ASN A 482 90.06 0.22 145.10
N ALA A 483 89.02 0.99 144.75
CA ALA A 483 88.85 2.37 145.21
C ALA A 483 88.53 2.46 146.72
N GLU A 484 87.70 1.56 147.25
CA GLU A 484 87.40 1.46 148.70
C GLU A 484 88.64 1.04 149.51
N ASN A 485 89.44 0.11 149.00
CA ASN A 485 90.71 -0.28 149.63
C ASN A 485 91.73 0.87 149.65
N ALA A 486 91.74 1.73 148.61
CA ALA A 486 92.61 2.89 148.54
C ALA A 486 92.16 4.06 149.43
N ALA A 487 90.87 4.16 149.76
CA ALA A 487 90.32 5.21 150.65
C ALA A 487 90.45 4.87 152.15
N ASN A 488 90.68 3.58 152.48
CA ASN A 488 90.85 3.09 153.85
C ASN A 488 92.34 2.86 154.24
N ALA A 489 93.28 3.29 153.40
CA ALA A 489 94.73 3.26 153.61
C ALA A 489 95.28 4.67 153.76
#